data_AF-A0A518BL35-F1
#
_entry.id   AF-A0A518BL35-F1
#
_cell.length_a   1.000
_cell.length_b   1.000
_cell.length_c   1.000
_cell.angle_alpha   90.00
_cell.angle_beta   90.00
_cell.angle_gamma   90.00
#
_symmetry.space_group_name_H-M   'P 1'
#
loop_
_entity.id
_entity.type
_entity.pdbx_description
1 polymer ?
#
loop_
_entity_poly.entity_id
_entity_poly.type
_entity_poly.pdbx_seq_one_letter_code
_entity_poly.pdbx_strand_id
1 'polypeptide(L)'
;MRLISFSMTEPQILDRSKTVTRRTGWRHAKAGDLLRGVHKCMGFKPGEKPRTLATVRVVEVRRERLDAITDQDVAREGYPGQSADWFVAKFCQAMRCTPETEVARIEFEYVDEGEGGGAR
;
A
#
# COMPACT_ATOMS: atom_id res chain seq x y z
N MET A 1 -8.44 0.91 14.82
CA MET A 1 -7.39 0.76 13.78
C MET A 1 -8.00 1.08 12.42
N ARG A 2 -7.37 1.94 11.61
CA ARG A 2 -7.89 2.32 10.28
C ARG A 2 -7.62 1.19 9.28
N LEU A 3 -8.51 1.03 8.29
CA LEU A 3 -8.33 0.06 7.21
C LEU A 3 -7.58 0.72 6.04
N ILE A 4 -6.67 -0.02 5.42
CA ILE A 4 -6.00 0.37 4.18
C ILE A 4 -6.13 -0.75 3.14
N SER A 5 -6.61 -0.39 1.94
CA SER A 5 -6.91 -1.35 0.87
C SER A 5 -5.67 -1.66 0.02
N PHE A 6 -5.42 -2.94 -0.25
CA PHE A 6 -4.33 -3.41 -1.10
C PHE A 6 -4.80 -4.31 -2.25
N SER A 7 -6.02 -4.12 -2.75
CA SER A 7 -6.64 -4.89 -3.85
C SER A 7 -5.76 -5.12 -5.08
N MET A 8 -4.92 -4.16 -5.46
CA MET A 8 -4.03 -4.29 -6.64
C MET A 8 -2.69 -4.95 -6.32
N THR A 9 -2.38 -5.13 -5.04
CA THR A 9 -1.09 -5.62 -4.54
C THR A 9 -1.28 -6.62 -3.39
N GLU A 10 -2.35 -7.44 -3.43
CA GLU A 10 -2.61 -8.41 -2.35
C GLU A 10 -1.47 -9.44 -2.21
N PRO A 11 -0.94 -10.04 -3.31
CA PRO A 11 0.19 -10.96 -3.21
C PRO A 11 1.40 -10.33 -2.53
N GLN A 12 1.71 -9.08 -2.87
CA GLN A 12 2.87 -8.35 -2.35
C GLN A 12 2.74 -7.99 -0.86
N ILE A 13 1.50 -7.91 -0.36
CA ILE A 13 1.26 -7.73 1.07
C ILE A 13 1.44 -9.05 1.81
N LEU A 14 0.93 -10.15 1.23
CA LEU A 14 1.02 -11.48 1.81
C LEU A 14 2.45 -12.03 1.83
N ASP A 15 3.24 -11.79 0.78
CA ASP A 15 4.65 -12.18 0.70
C ASP A 15 5.61 -11.19 1.40
N ARG A 16 5.06 -10.09 1.94
CA ARG A 16 5.77 -9.02 2.65
C ARG A 16 6.83 -8.26 1.84
N SER A 17 6.78 -8.34 0.50
CA SER A 17 7.70 -7.61 -0.39
C SER A 17 7.39 -6.11 -0.49
N LYS A 18 6.14 -5.71 -0.27
CA LYS A 18 5.71 -4.30 -0.32
C LYS A 18 5.89 -3.62 1.03
N THR A 19 6.73 -2.59 1.08
CA THR A 19 7.00 -1.80 2.29
C THR A 19 6.61 -0.33 2.15
N VAL A 20 6.17 0.07 0.96
CA VAL A 20 5.76 1.44 0.64
C VAL A 20 4.43 1.43 -0.08
N THR A 21 3.59 2.43 0.18
CA THR A 21 2.36 2.68 -0.60
C THR A 21 2.16 4.16 -0.87
N ARG A 22 1.86 4.50 -2.12
CA ARG A 22 1.41 5.83 -2.53
C ARG A 22 -0.11 5.94 -2.58
N ARG A 23 -0.66 7.08 -2.14
CA ARG A 23 -2.11 7.36 -2.12
C ARG A 23 -2.39 8.80 -2.53
N THR A 24 -3.40 9.03 -3.38
CA THR A 24 -3.96 10.36 -3.71
C THR A 24 -4.72 11.03 -2.55
N GLY A 25 -4.64 10.45 -1.34
CA GLY A 25 -5.31 10.91 -0.13
C GLY A 25 -4.43 10.70 1.11
N TRP A 26 -5.06 10.30 2.22
CA TRP A 26 -4.34 9.93 3.45
C TRP A 26 -3.47 11.06 4.05
N ARG A 27 -3.92 12.32 3.91
CA ARG A 27 -3.27 13.53 4.48
C ARG A 27 -3.02 13.48 5.98
N HIS A 28 -3.76 12.63 6.69
CA HIS A 28 -3.72 12.49 8.14
C HIS A 28 -2.82 11.35 8.65
N ALA A 29 -2.24 10.53 7.76
CA ALA A 29 -1.35 9.44 8.17
C ALA A 29 -0.08 10.00 8.80
N LYS A 30 0.39 9.36 9.88
CA LYS A 30 1.61 9.74 10.59
C LYS A 30 2.41 8.52 11.04
N ALA A 31 3.70 8.71 11.25
CA ALA A 31 4.56 7.70 11.85
C ALA A 31 3.97 7.18 13.17
N GLY A 32 4.06 5.88 13.40
CA GLY A 32 3.49 5.17 14.55
C GLY A 32 2.03 4.72 14.37
N ASP A 33 1.30 5.19 13.34
CA ASP A 33 -0.06 4.72 13.08
C ASP A 33 -0.07 3.20 12.81
N LEU A 34 -0.97 2.48 13.48
CA LEU A 34 -1.29 1.09 13.14
C LEU A 34 -2.42 1.04 12.11
N LEU A 35 -2.19 0.33 11.02
CA LEU A 35 -3.13 0.14 9.92
C LEU A 35 -3.39 -1.34 9.68
N ARG A 36 -4.65 -1.68 9.44
CA ARG A 36 -5.04 -3.03 9.02
C ARG A 36 -5.12 -3.09 7.51
N GLY A 37 -4.19 -3.81 6.89
CA GLY A 37 -4.21 -4.10 5.46
C GLY A 37 -5.34 -5.07 5.12
N VAL A 38 -6.17 -4.71 4.14
CA VAL A 38 -7.30 -5.53 3.69
C VAL A 38 -7.35 -5.64 2.17
N HIS A 39 -7.99 -6.70 1.67
CA HIS A 39 -8.17 -6.89 0.22
C HIS A 39 -8.95 -5.73 -0.43
N LYS A 40 -10.05 -5.28 0.17
CA LYS A 40 -10.80 -4.09 -0.24
C LYS A 40 -11.48 -3.43 0.96
N CYS A 41 -11.82 -2.14 0.83
CA CYS A 41 -12.59 -1.42 1.85
C CYS A 41 -14.04 -1.13 1.47
N MET A 42 -14.44 -1.35 0.21
CA MET A 42 -15.74 -0.98 -0.34
C MET A 42 -16.27 -2.06 -1.28
N GLY A 43 -17.56 -1.98 -1.66
CA GLY A 43 -18.16 -2.91 -2.64
C GLY A 43 -18.42 -4.31 -2.06
N PHE A 44 -18.89 -4.37 -0.82
CA PHE A 44 -19.27 -5.61 -0.13
C PHE A 44 -20.72 -5.98 -0.45
N LYS A 45 -20.96 -7.27 -0.67
CA LYS A 45 -22.33 -7.82 -0.64
C LYS A 45 -22.87 -7.80 0.80
N PRO A 46 -24.20 -7.85 1.01
CA PRO A 46 -24.77 -8.00 2.34
C PRO A 46 -24.14 -9.18 3.08
N GLY A 47 -23.57 -8.91 4.27
CA GLY A 47 -22.88 -9.91 5.11
C GLY A 47 -21.39 -10.13 4.80
N GLU A 48 -20.88 -9.61 3.69
CA GLU A 48 -19.45 -9.70 3.35
C GLU A 48 -18.63 -8.70 4.17
N LYS A 49 -17.45 -9.12 4.63
CA LYS A 49 -16.53 -8.30 5.46
C LYS A 49 -15.16 -8.19 4.80
N PRO A 50 -14.40 -7.11 5.09
CA PRO A 50 -13.00 -7.03 4.68
C PRO A 50 -12.19 -8.22 5.22
N ARG A 51 -11.60 -9.00 4.31
CA ARG A 51 -10.54 -9.97 4.62
C ARG A 51 -9.26 -9.23 4.94
N THR A 52 -8.75 -9.46 6.15
CA THR A 52 -7.45 -8.95 6.62
C THR A 52 -6.32 -9.68 5.88
N LEU A 53 -5.31 -8.91 5.48
CA LEU A 53 -4.09 -9.42 4.86
C LEU A 53 -2.89 -9.33 5.81
N ALA A 54 -2.74 -8.21 6.52
CA ALA A 54 -1.63 -7.93 7.43
C ALA A 54 -1.97 -6.78 8.39
N THR A 55 -1.17 -6.63 9.44
CA THR A 55 -1.15 -5.42 10.28
C THR A 55 0.17 -4.72 10.11
N VAL A 56 0.13 -3.44 9.70
CA VAL A 56 1.34 -2.66 9.43
C VAL A 56 1.42 -1.45 10.33
N ARG A 57 2.64 -1.08 10.73
CA ARG A 57 2.93 0.19 11.41
C ARG A 57 3.56 1.16 10.43
N VAL A 58 3.03 2.38 10.37
CA VAL A 58 3.61 3.44 9.55
C VAL A 58 4.95 3.88 10.15
N VAL A 59 5.99 3.89 9.35
CA VAL A 59 7.35 4.29 9.73
C VAL A 59 7.61 5.74 9.32
N GLU A 60 7.24 6.12 8.10
CA GLU A 60 7.45 7.46 7.55
C GLU A 60 6.27 7.84 6.66
N VAL A 61 5.92 9.13 6.66
CA VAL A 61 4.97 9.71 5.70
C VAL A 61 5.56 10.98 5.13
N ARG A 62 5.62 11.06 3.81
CA ARG A 62 5.99 12.29 3.10
C ARG A 62 5.00 12.63 2.00
N ARG A 63 4.97 13.90 1.62
CA ARG A 63 4.19 14.43 0.49
C ARG A 63 5.15 14.69 -0.65
N GLU A 64 4.83 14.16 -1.81
CA GLU A 64 5.64 14.34 -3.02
C GLU A 64 4.76 14.25 -4.25
N ARG A 65 5.25 14.74 -5.39
CA ARG A 65 4.64 14.48 -6.68
C ARG A 65 4.74 13.00 -7.01
N LEU A 66 3.71 12.44 -7.65
CA LEU A 66 3.71 11.04 -8.06
C LEU A 66 4.92 10.69 -8.94
N ASP A 67 5.30 11.58 -9.85
CA ASP A 67 6.45 11.42 -10.75
C ASP A 67 7.83 11.63 -10.11
N ALA A 68 7.91 11.94 -8.81
CA ALA A 68 9.16 11.95 -8.06
C ALA A 68 9.64 10.53 -7.66
N ILE A 69 8.87 9.50 -8.00
CA ILE A 69 9.18 8.10 -7.71
C ILE A 69 10.43 7.59 -8.45
N THR A 70 11.19 6.71 -7.81
CA THR A 70 12.34 6.00 -8.41
C THR A 70 12.02 4.52 -8.64
N ASP A 71 12.80 3.83 -9.49
CA ASP A 71 12.68 2.37 -9.70
C ASP A 71 12.82 1.57 -8.39
N GLN A 72 13.66 2.04 -7.47
CA GLN A 72 13.78 1.44 -6.14
C GLN A 72 12.48 1.57 -5.34
N ASP A 73 11.83 2.73 -5.38
CA ASP A 73 10.52 2.90 -4.76
C ASP A 73 9.45 2.02 -5.42
N VAL A 74 9.52 1.79 -6.73
CA VAL A 74 8.60 0.87 -7.45
C VAL A 74 8.77 -0.57 -6.96
N ALA A 75 10.01 -1.02 -6.73
CA ALA A 75 10.26 -2.32 -6.11
C ALA A 75 9.66 -2.40 -4.69
N ARG A 76 9.80 -1.34 -3.88
CA ARG A 76 9.20 -1.25 -2.53
C ARG A 76 7.68 -1.12 -2.54
N GLU A 77 7.09 -0.66 -3.66
CA GLU A 77 5.65 -0.73 -3.91
C GLU A 77 5.18 -2.16 -4.26
N GLY A 78 6.10 -3.11 -4.36
CA GLY A 78 5.82 -4.51 -4.66
C GLY A 78 5.89 -4.86 -6.16
N TYR A 79 6.55 -4.03 -6.96
CA TYR A 79 6.73 -4.27 -8.40
C TYR A 79 8.22 -4.35 -8.79
N PRO A 80 8.98 -5.31 -8.25
CA PRO A 80 10.41 -5.44 -8.57
C PRO A 80 10.59 -5.64 -10.08
N GLY A 81 11.59 -4.94 -10.65
CA GLY A 81 11.92 -4.99 -12.07
C GLY A 81 11.11 -4.07 -12.98
N GLN A 82 10.08 -3.39 -12.47
CA GLN A 82 9.34 -2.37 -13.23
C GLN A 82 9.96 -0.99 -13.05
N SER A 83 9.82 -0.13 -14.07
CA SER A 83 10.32 1.24 -14.04
C SER A 83 9.36 2.22 -13.35
N ALA A 84 9.89 3.38 -12.94
CA ALA A 84 9.15 4.54 -12.46
C ALA A 84 8.05 4.96 -13.44
N ASP A 85 8.37 5.14 -14.72
CA ASP A 85 7.39 5.52 -15.76
C ASP A 85 6.23 4.54 -15.86
N TRP A 86 6.51 3.24 -15.82
CA TRP A 86 5.47 2.21 -15.82
C TRP A 86 4.55 2.35 -14.61
N PHE A 87 5.12 2.58 -13.43
CA PHE A 87 4.34 2.74 -12.20
C PHE A 87 3.47 3.99 -12.26
N VAL A 88 4.03 5.12 -12.68
CA VAL A 88 3.29 6.39 -12.82
C VAL A 88 2.12 6.21 -13.77
N ALA A 89 2.34 5.61 -14.96
CA ALA A 89 1.28 5.37 -15.93
C ALA A 89 0.16 4.47 -15.35
N LYS A 90 0.54 3.35 -14.72
CA LYS A 90 -0.41 2.43 -14.07
C LYS A 90 -1.20 3.12 -12.96
N PHE A 91 -0.53 3.93 -12.13
CA PHE A 91 -1.14 4.63 -11.01
C PHE A 91 -2.13 5.69 -11.49
N CYS A 92 -1.73 6.50 -12.47
CA CYS A 92 -2.59 7.51 -13.10
C CYS A 92 -3.87 6.89 -13.68
N GLN A 93 -3.76 5.75 -14.37
CA GLN A 93 -4.90 5.02 -14.90
C GLN A 93 -5.85 4.55 -13.78
N ALA A 94 -5.30 3.93 -12.72
CA ALA A 94 -6.08 3.35 -11.65
C ALA A 94 -6.76 4.42 -10.76
N MET A 95 -6.06 5.52 -10.46
CA MET A 95 -6.51 6.55 -9.54
C MET A 95 -7.15 7.76 -10.24
N ARG A 96 -7.15 7.77 -11.58
CA ARG A 96 -7.64 8.88 -12.42
C ARG A 96 -6.99 10.22 -12.03
N CYS A 97 -5.66 10.24 -12.01
CA CYS A 97 -4.86 11.42 -11.66
C CYS A 97 -3.72 11.64 -12.67
N THR A 98 -2.94 12.70 -12.49
CA THR A 98 -1.81 13.07 -13.36
C THR A 98 -0.45 12.80 -12.68
N PRO A 99 0.67 12.75 -13.43
CA PRO A 99 2.01 12.58 -12.88
C PRO A 99 2.40 13.65 -11.83
N GLU A 100 1.94 14.89 -11.98
CA GLU A 100 2.24 15.96 -11.02
C GLU A 100 1.37 15.90 -9.75
N THR A 101 0.40 14.98 -9.68
CA THR A 101 -0.50 14.87 -8.53
C THR A 101 0.29 14.61 -7.25
N GLU A 102 0.07 15.44 -6.24
CA GLU A 102 0.66 15.23 -4.91
C GLU A 102 0.04 13.99 -4.23
N VAL A 103 0.89 13.07 -3.77
CA VAL A 103 0.49 11.83 -3.09
C VAL A 103 1.10 11.73 -1.70
N ALA A 104 0.44 10.98 -0.80
CA ALA A 104 1.10 10.44 0.40
C ALA A 104 1.99 9.28 -0.02
N ARG A 105 3.30 9.35 0.16
CA ARG A 105 4.14 8.16 0.26
C ARG A 105 4.17 7.72 1.72
N ILE A 106 3.67 6.52 1.97
CA ILE A 106 3.58 5.93 3.30
C ILE A 106 4.53 4.74 3.31
N GLU A 107 5.58 4.83 4.11
CA GLU A 107 6.46 3.72 4.42
C GLU A 107 5.95 3.00 5.66
N PHE A 108 6.04 1.67 5.67
CA PHE A 108 5.53 0.86 6.76
C PHE A 108 6.34 -0.41 6.99
N GLU A 109 6.23 -0.94 8.20
CA GLU A 109 6.75 -2.24 8.62
C GLU A 109 5.60 -3.18 8.99
N TYR A 110 5.82 -4.49 8.82
CA TYR A 110 4.87 -5.52 9.25
C TYR A 110 5.01 -5.77 10.74
N VAL A 111 3.88 -5.73 11.45
CA VAL A 111 3.85 -5.93 12.91
C VAL A 111 2.87 -7.02 13.34
N ASP A 112 2.17 -7.65 12.40
CA ASP A 112 1.56 -8.94 12.66
C ASP A 112 2.66 -9.99 12.88
N GLU A 113 2.62 -10.63 14.04
CA GLU A 113 3.38 -11.86 14.29
C GLU A 113 3.07 -12.79 13.13
N GLY A 114 4.11 -13.18 12.39
CA GLY A 114 3.93 -14.06 11.26
C GLY A 114 3.31 -15.35 11.76
N GLU A 115 2.05 -15.62 11.44
CA GLU A 115 1.54 -16.99 11.44
C GLU A 115 2.13 -17.74 10.24
N GLY A 116 3.46 -17.83 10.23
CA GLY A 116 4.26 -18.71 9.41
C GLY A 116 4.98 -19.68 10.34
N GLY A 117 4.31 -20.76 10.74
CA GLY A 117 4.93 -21.82 11.54
C GLY A 117 4.03 -22.49 12.57
N GLY A 118 2.84 -22.92 12.17
CA GLY A 118 1.94 -23.72 13.00
C GLY A 118 1.40 -24.93 12.24
N ALA A 119 2.30 -25.77 11.73
CA ALA A 119 1.92 -27.12 11.36
C ALA A 119 1.49 -27.84 12.64
N ARG A 120 0.21 -28.23 12.68
CA ARG A 120 -0.26 -29.34 13.52
C ARG A 120 0.26 -30.65 12.97
#